data_AF-A0A7V9ZXN0-F1
#
_entry.id   AF-A0A7V9ZXN0-F1
#
_cell.length_a   1.000
_cell.length_b   1.000
_cell.length_c   1.000
_cell.angle_alpha   90.00
_cell.angle_beta   90.00
_cell.angle_gamma   90.00
#
_symmetry.space_group_name_H-M   'P 1'
#
loop_
_entity.id
_entity.type
_entity.pdbx_description
1 polymer ?
#
loop_
_entity_poly.entity_id
_entity_poly.type
_entity_poly.pdbx_seq_one_letter_code
_entity_poly.pdbx_strand_id
1 'polypeptide(L)'
;MTSAAIPVPPLSTGTATPQTALRRAFWVVVGALAISVALTASPQYPESGIGCALIMAASLLPSWMWITGKVKGLPLFPIYALTHLWTFGTPLAYEHPIVTLFPASNQIIAAVSVTGFLLVGTFVWFLVGRRPVRPISRCLLMNARRADILFLFTLAGGTLLTVATTGNWFVLSEGVYPIVRAITLALEALACFMLGFRSGSGQLTVAKNITFKVLLVALLIASLPSLLLINAMSIAGVAALGFTVGARRFPWKVGIVAVCIFGFLHLGKSAMRERYWVKDEDFVMQPSEYPELISDWVKISAANVTGSAVQEDEAGQSLLERASLMQLLLYVQLLTPDSVPYMNGETYAILPSLLVPRIFNAQKVASHEGTFLLNIHYGFQTREATETTTVGFGLLNEAFANFGFIGIAGLAVVMGGFYGIVGRLARTAPILS
;
A
#
# COMPACT_ATOMS: atom_id res chain seq x y z
N MET A 1 24.01 20.16 40.82
CA MET A 1 23.82 18.76 40.41
C MET A 1 23.76 18.70 38.89
N THR A 2 24.90 18.39 38.29
CA THR A 2 25.19 18.39 36.86
C THR A 2 24.55 17.18 36.18
N SER A 3 23.64 17.44 35.23
CA SER A 3 23.05 16.42 34.36
C SER A 3 24.12 15.94 33.37
N ALA A 4 24.59 14.71 33.57
CA ALA A 4 25.47 14.04 32.63
C ALA A 4 24.67 13.70 31.36
N ALA A 5 24.95 14.41 30.27
CA ALA A 5 24.52 14.02 28.94
C ALA A 5 25.14 12.65 28.63
N ILE A 6 24.29 11.65 28.36
CA ILE A 6 24.74 10.34 27.88
C ILE A 6 25.44 10.56 26.54
N PRO A 7 26.73 10.19 26.39
CA PRO A 7 27.42 10.34 25.12
C PRO A 7 26.79 9.40 24.10
N VAL A 8 26.30 9.95 22.99
CA VAL A 8 26.01 9.16 21.80
C VAL A 8 27.37 8.65 21.30
N PRO A 9 27.61 7.34 21.18
CA PRO A 9 28.90 6.82 20.80
C PRO A 9 29.30 7.33 19.40
N PRO A 10 30.58 7.68 19.18
CA PRO A 10 31.06 8.06 17.87
C PRO A 10 30.90 6.87 16.91
N LEU A 11 30.42 7.16 15.70
CA LEU A 11 30.35 6.20 14.59
C LEU A 11 31.74 5.60 14.37
N SER A 12 31.92 4.33 14.77
CA SER A 12 33.17 3.59 14.61
C SER A 12 33.57 3.50 13.13
N THR A 13 34.81 3.85 12.87
CA THR A 13 35.56 3.69 11.61
C THR A 13 35.79 2.20 11.31
N GLY A 14 35.42 1.73 10.11
CA GLY A 14 35.95 0.46 9.57
C GLY A 14 35.04 -0.38 8.67
N THR A 15 33.73 -0.14 8.63
CA THR A 15 32.81 -0.83 7.71
C THR A 15 32.07 0.19 6.83
N ALA A 16 31.80 -0.15 5.58
CA ALA A 16 31.09 0.74 4.65
C ALA A 16 29.85 1.32 5.35
N THR A 17 29.72 2.65 5.37
CA THR A 17 28.59 3.31 6.03
C THR A 17 27.28 2.70 5.53
N PRO A 18 26.22 2.55 6.36
CA PRO A 18 24.95 1.92 5.96
C PRO A 18 24.37 2.47 4.66
N GLN A 19 24.64 3.75 4.35
CA GLN A 19 24.26 4.40 3.09
C GLN A 19 24.99 3.85 1.86
N THR A 20 26.24 3.42 2.00
CA THR A 20 27.03 2.83 0.91
C THR A 20 26.49 1.46 0.51
N ALA A 21 26.09 0.64 1.49
CA ALA A 21 25.45 -0.65 1.23
C ALA A 21 24.08 -0.49 0.56
N LEU A 22 23.26 0.45 1.05
CA LEU A 22 21.95 0.75 0.47
C LEU A 22 22.07 1.30 -0.96
N ARG A 23 23.06 2.16 -1.23
CA ARG A 23 23.34 2.67 -2.57
C ARG A 23 23.76 1.56 -3.54
N ARG A 24 24.59 0.62 -3.11
CA ARG A 24 24.96 -0.55 -3.93
C ARG A 24 23.73 -1.42 -4.22
N ALA A 25 22.96 -1.75 -3.19
CA ALA A 25 21.73 -2.54 -3.35
C ALA A 25 20.75 -1.86 -4.32
N PHE A 26 20.56 -0.54 -4.23
CA PHE A 26 19.73 0.21 -5.16
C PHE A 26 20.19 0.06 -6.61
N TRP A 27 21.47 0.27 -6.91
CA TRP A 27 21.96 0.12 -8.28
C TRP A 27 21.93 -1.33 -8.78
N VAL A 28 22.09 -2.32 -7.90
CA VAL A 28 21.89 -3.73 -8.25
C VAL A 28 20.43 -3.98 -8.64
N VAL A 29 19.47 -3.49 -7.84
CA VAL A 29 18.04 -3.64 -8.14
C VAL A 29 17.66 -2.89 -9.42
N VAL A 30 18.12 -1.65 -9.59
CA VAL A 30 17.88 -0.86 -10.81
C VAL A 30 18.49 -1.54 -12.03
N GLY A 31 19.72 -2.06 -11.92
CA GLY A 31 20.38 -2.80 -12.99
C GLY A 31 19.64 -4.09 -13.34
N ALA A 32 19.24 -4.87 -12.33
CA ALA A 32 18.46 -6.08 -12.53
C ALA A 32 17.09 -5.80 -13.16
N LEU A 33 16.41 -4.73 -12.72
CA LEU A 33 15.15 -4.28 -13.30
C LEU A 33 15.33 -3.85 -14.76
N ALA A 34 16.35 -3.03 -15.05
CA ALA A 34 16.64 -2.57 -16.40
C ALA A 34 17.01 -3.72 -17.33
N ILE A 35 17.82 -4.69 -16.87
CA ILE A 35 18.15 -5.90 -17.62
C ILE A 35 16.90 -6.74 -17.83
N SER A 36 16.09 -6.96 -16.79
CA SER A 36 14.84 -7.71 -16.91
C SER A 36 13.96 -7.07 -17.97
N VAL A 37 13.67 -5.77 -17.87
CA VAL A 37 12.86 -5.04 -18.85
C VAL A 37 13.50 -5.12 -20.25
N ALA A 38 14.81 -4.94 -20.39
CA ALA A 38 15.47 -5.03 -21.70
C ALA A 38 15.41 -6.43 -22.33
N LEU A 39 15.37 -7.49 -21.52
CA LEU A 39 15.31 -8.87 -21.99
C LEU A 39 13.88 -9.38 -22.20
N THR A 40 12.91 -8.89 -21.42
CA THR A 40 11.55 -9.44 -21.39
C THR A 40 10.49 -8.50 -21.94
N ALA A 41 10.75 -7.18 -22.01
CA ALA A 41 9.77 -6.24 -22.54
C ALA A 41 9.58 -6.46 -24.04
N SER A 42 8.31 -6.47 -24.44
CA SER A 42 7.87 -6.57 -25.82
C SER A 42 6.83 -5.46 -26.05
N PRO A 43 7.25 -4.17 -26.05
CA PRO A 43 6.31 -3.08 -26.23
C PRO A 43 5.75 -3.12 -27.66
N GLN A 44 4.44 -2.88 -27.81
CA GLN A 44 3.78 -2.85 -29.11
C GLN A 44 4.36 -1.77 -30.04
N TYR A 45 4.67 -0.61 -29.47
CA TYR A 45 5.25 0.53 -30.17
C TYR A 45 6.54 0.99 -29.49
N PRO A 46 7.53 1.54 -30.23
CA PRO A 46 8.72 2.16 -29.65
C PRO A 46 8.38 3.25 -28.62
N GLU A 47 7.32 4.00 -28.86
CA GLU A 47 6.80 5.05 -27.99
C GLU A 47 6.39 4.50 -26.62
N SER A 48 5.80 3.31 -26.58
CA SER A 48 5.43 2.62 -25.34
C SER A 48 6.66 2.23 -24.54
N GLY A 49 7.71 1.74 -25.21
CA GLY A 49 9.00 1.45 -24.61
C GLY A 49 9.66 2.70 -24.02
N ILE A 50 9.66 3.81 -24.76
CA ILE A 50 10.14 5.11 -24.28
C ILE A 50 9.30 5.58 -23.07
N GLY A 51 7.98 5.47 -23.17
CA GLY A 51 7.05 5.82 -22.10
C GLY A 51 7.31 5.04 -20.81
N CYS A 52 7.50 3.72 -20.90
CA CYS A 52 7.90 2.89 -19.78
C CYS A 52 9.23 3.35 -19.16
N ALA A 53 10.24 3.63 -20.00
CA ALA A 53 11.54 4.09 -19.52
C ALA A 53 11.45 5.43 -18.78
N LEU A 54 10.63 6.36 -19.27
CA LEU A 54 10.38 7.66 -18.63
C LEU A 54 9.71 7.49 -17.25
N ILE A 55 8.64 6.70 -17.18
CA ILE A 55 7.96 6.40 -15.90
C ILE A 55 8.92 5.72 -14.94
N MET A 56 9.74 4.77 -15.43
CA MET A 56 10.70 4.05 -14.62
C MET A 56 11.75 4.99 -14.01
N ALA A 57 12.34 5.85 -14.83
CA ALA A 57 13.31 6.85 -14.37
C ALA A 57 12.69 7.81 -13.35
N ALA A 58 11.49 8.35 -13.63
CA ALA A 58 10.81 9.29 -12.75
C ALA A 58 10.39 8.64 -11.41
N SER A 59 9.98 7.37 -11.42
CA SER A 59 9.60 6.61 -10.22
C SER A 59 10.79 6.30 -9.32
N LEU A 60 11.96 6.03 -9.92
CA LEU A 60 13.20 5.70 -9.21
C LEU A 60 13.93 6.94 -8.66
N LEU A 61 13.74 8.10 -9.28
CA LEU A 61 14.41 9.36 -8.91
C LEU A 61 14.26 9.73 -7.42
N PRO A 62 13.06 9.79 -6.81
CA PRO A 62 12.93 10.14 -5.38
C PRO A 62 13.63 9.12 -4.47
N SER A 63 13.63 7.84 -4.83
CA SER A 63 14.37 6.79 -4.11
C SER A 63 15.87 7.05 -4.13
N TRP A 64 16.44 7.36 -5.30
CA TRP A 64 17.85 7.74 -5.41
C TRP A 64 18.18 9.00 -4.58
N MET A 65 17.34 10.03 -4.64
CA MET A 65 17.53 11.26 -3.85
C MET A 65 17.52 10.99 -2.34
N TRP A 66 16.66 10.09 -1.88
CA TRP A 66 16.60 9.68 -0.48
C TRP A 66 17.83 8.86 -0.06
N ILE A 67 18.22 7.86 -0.86
CA ILE A 67 19.37 6.98 -0.58
C ILE A 67 20.69 7.75 -0.56
N THR A 68 20.84 8.74 -1.44
CA THR A 68 22.00 9.64 -1.48
C THR A 68 21.98 10.71 -0.37
N GLY A 69 20.95 10.73 0.47
CA GLY A 69 20.84 11.64 1.61
C GLY A 69 20.45 13.08 1.25
N LYS A 70 20.03 13.34 -0.01
CA LYS A 70 19.56 14.67 -0.45
C LYS A 70 18.27 15.08 0.26
N VAL A 71 17.42 14.10 0.59
CA VAL A 71 16.26 14.28 1.45
C VAL A 71 16.35 13.28 2.60
N LYS A 72 16.22 13.78 3.82
CA LYS A 72 16.27 12.97 5.06
C LYS A 72 14.84 12.67 5.54
N GLY A 73 14.68 11.64 6.37
CA GLY A 73 13.39 11.25 6.94
C GLY A 73 12.91 9.90 6.40
N LEU A 74 11.63 9.60 6.58
CA LEU A 74 11.02 8.35 6.10
C LEU A 74 10.83 8.39 4.56
N PRO A 75 11.08 7.28 3.84
CA PRO A 75 10.97 7.21 2.38
C PRO A 75 9.51 7.07 1.89
N LEU A 76 8.56 7.85 2.41
CA LEU A 76 7.14 7.72 2.06
C LEU A 76 6.87 8.04 0.58
N PHE A 77 7.31 9.23 0.12
CA PHE A 77 7.15 9.62 -1.28
C PHE A 77 7.94 8.71 -2.24
N PRO A 78 9.21 8.31 -1.95
CA PRO A 78 9.89 7.28 -2.72
C PRO A 78 9.10 5.98 -2.90
N ILE A 79 8.53 5.42 -1.81
CA ILE A 79 7.75 4.18 -1.88
C ILE A 79 6.48 4.40 -2.71
N TYR A 80 5.79 5.53 -2.52
CA TYR A 80 4.63 5.91 -3.32
C TYR A 80 4.96 6.05 -4.81
N ALA A 81 6.08 6.67 -5.16
CA ALA A 81 6.51 6.80 -6.55
C ALA A 81 6.80 5.43 -7.19
N LEU A 82 7.42 4.50 -6.44
CA LEU A 82 7.71 3.16 -6.95
C LEU A 82 6.47 2.36 -7.35
N THR A 83 5.29 2.63 -6.77
CA THR A 83 4.06 1.91 -7.17
C THR A 83 3.63 2.21 -8.60
N HIS A 84 4.10 3.32 -9.18
CA HIS A 84 3.81 3.70 -10.57
C HIS A 84 4.58 2.84 -11.58
N LEU A 85 5.64 2.15 -11.15
CA LEU A 85 6.39 1.22 -11.99
C LEU A 85 5.48 0.11 -12.53
N TRP A 86 4.75 -0.57 -11.65
CA TRP A 86 3.91 -1.71 -12.06
C TRP A 86 2.47 -1.33 -12.40
N THR A 87 1.97 -0.18 -11.92
CA THR A 87 0.59 0.26 -12.25
C THR A 87 0.52 1.02 -13.58
N PHE A 88 1.61 1.69 -13.99
CA PHE A 88 1.67 2.48 -15.22
C PHE A 88 2.81 2.10 -16.16
N GLY A 89 4.00 1.78 -15.64
CA GLY A 89 5.17 1.43 -16.47
C GLY A 89 5.05 0.05 -17.14
N THR A 90 4.80 -1.01 -16.35
CA THR A 90 4.76 -2.38 -16.89
C THR A 90 3.69 -2.61 -17.95
N PRO A 91 2.46 -2.05 -17.87
CA PRO A 91 1.49 -2.22 -18.95
C PRO A 91 1.90 -1.62 -20.30
N LEU A 92 2.90 -0.71 -20.33
CA LEU A 92 3.48 -0.20 -21.58
C LEU A 92 4.67 -1.04 -22.07
N ALA A 93 5.36 -1.74 -21.16
CA ALA A 93 6.49 -2.60 -21.47
C ALA A 93 6.07 -3.97 -22.04
N TYR A 94 4.87 -4.43 -21.66
CA TYR A 94 4.31 -5.71 -22.07
C TYR A 94 3.02 -5.49 -22.85
N GLU A 95 2.67 -6.40 -23.76
CA GLU A 95 1.46 -6.34 -24.58
C GLU A 95 0.19 -6.57 -23.74
N HIS A 96 -0.15 -5.59 -22.90
CA HIS A 96 -1.36 -5.64 -22.10
C HIS A 96 -2.60 -5.58 -23.02
N PRO A 97 -3.54 -6.54 -22.97
CA PRO A 97 -4.62 -6.71 -23.96
C PRO A 97 -5.46 -5.44 -24.25
N ILE A 98 -5.73 -4.63 -23.22
CA ILE A 98 -6.48 -3.39 -23.37
C ILE A 98 -5.60 -2.21 -23.82
N VAL A 99 -4.36 -2.10 -23.32
CA VAL A 99 -3.45 -1.00 -23.67
C VAL A 99 -3.11 -1.06 -25.16
N THR A 100 -2.99 -2.25 -25.72
CA THR A 100 -2.63 -2.45 -27.13
C THR A 100 -3.70 -1.99 -28.12
N LEU A 101 -4.93 -1.76 -27.65
CA LEU A 101 -6.02 -1.19 -28.45
C LEU A 101 -5.84 0.30 -28.72
N PHE A 102 -4.96 0.98 -27.98
CA PHE A 102 -4.73 2.41 -28.11
C PHE A 102 -3.55 2.71 -29.04
N PRO A 103 -3.62 3.77 -29.87
CA PRO A 103 -2.53 4.16 -30.74
C PRO A 103 -1.31 4.67 -29.95
N ALA A 104 -0.13 4.58 -30.57
CA ALA A 104 1.16 5.00 -29.98
C ALA A 104 1.13 6.42 -29.41
N SER A 105 0.46 7.36 -30.09
CA SER A 105 0.28 8.75 -29.65
C SER A 105 -0.39 8.86 -28.29
N ASN A 106 -1.38 8.02 -28.00
CA ASN A 106 -2.12 8.08 -26.75
C ASN A 106 -1.29 7.45 -25.63
N GLN A 107 -0.60 6.34 -25.93
CA GLN A 107 0.31 5.66 -25.03
C GLN A 107 1.44 6.59 -24.54
N ILE A 108 2.05 7.38 -25.44
CA ILE A 108 3.10 8.33 -25.05
C ILE A 108 2.54 9.53 -24.27
N ILE A 109 1.37 10.05 -24.61
CA ILE A 109 0.73 11.14 -23.86
C ILE A 109 0.42 10.69 -22.43
N ALA A 110 -0.14 9.49 -22.25
CA ALA A 110 -0.39 8.91 -20.93
C ALA A 110 0.93 8.74 -20.15
N ALA A 111 1.98 8.23 -20.79
CA ALA A 111 3.28 8.08 -20.17
C ALA A 111 3.91 9.42 -19.73
N VAL A 112 3.81 10.45 -20.57
CA VAL A 112 4.27 11.81 -20.26
C VAL A 112 3.45 12.40 -19.11
N SER A 113 2.16 12.12 -19.04
CA SER A 113 1.28 12.56 -17.94
C SER A 113 1.72 12.00 -16.59
N VAL A 114 1.96 10.68 -16.53
CA VAL A 114 2.46 10.00 -15.32
C VAL A 114 3.86 10.48 -14.97
N THR A 115 4.73 10.63 -15.96
CA THR A 115 6.09 11.12 -15.77
C THR A 115 6.08 12.55 -15.21
N GLY A 116 5.27 13.44 -15.79
CA GLY A 116 5.08 14.82 -15.33
C GLY A 116 4.57 14.88 -13.90
N PHE A 117 3.56 14.07 -13.56
CA PHE A 117 3.07 13.91 -12.20
C PHE A 117 4.19 13.57 -11.21
N LEU A 118 4.97 12.53 -11.52
CA LEU A 118 6.06 12.07 -10.66
C LEU A 118 7.18 13.11 -10.52
N LEU A 119 7.55 13.80 -11.61
CA LEU A 119 8.60 14.82 -11.59
C LEU A 119 8.18 16.06 -10.80
N VAL A 120 6.95 16.57 -11.01
CA VAL A 120 6.41 17.70 -10.25
C VAL A 120 6.28 17.34 -8.77
N GLY A 121 5.73 16.15 -8.46
CA GLY A 121 5.62 15.67 -7.09
C GLY A 121 6.98 15.52 -6.42
N THR A 122 7.97 14.96 -7.13
CA THR A 122 9.35 14.82 -6.64
C THR A 122 9.99 16.18 -6.36
N PHE A 123 9.76 17.16 -7.25
CA PHE A 123 10.28 18.51 -7.08
C PHE A 123 9.70 19.18 -5.82
N VAL A 124 8.37 19.16 -5.64
CA VAL A 124 7.72 19.72 -4.45
C VAL A 124 8.17 18.99 -3.19
N TRP A 125 8.17 17.65 -3.22
CA TRP A 125 8.65 16.83 -2.12
C TRP A 125 10.08 17.18 -1.72
N PHE A 126 10.98 17.37 -2.70
CA PHE A 126 12.35 17.79 -2.45
C PHE A 126 12.42 19.17 -1.81
N LEU A 127 11.68 20.15 -2.35
CA LEU A 127 11.65 21.52 -1.82
C LEU A 127 11.17 21.60 -0.37
N VAL A 128 10.18 20.78 -0.02
CA VAL A 128 9.60 20.74 1.33
C VAL A 128 10.48 19.90 2.27
N GLY A 129 10.90 18.72 1.82
CA GLY A 129 11.64 17.73 2.60
C GLY A 129 13.08 18.13 2.93
N ARG A 130 13.72 18.97 2.11
CA ARG A 130 15.08 19.47 2.40
C ARG A 130 15.12 20.56 3.48
N ARG A 131 13.99 21.23 3.76
CA ARG A 131 13.97 22.34 4.73
C ARG A 131 14.39 21.85 6.12
N PRO A 132 15.15 22.64 6.89
CA PRO A 132 15.47 22.28 8.26
C PRO A 132 14.19 22.21 9.10
N VAL A 133 14.22 21.35 10.11
CA VAL A 133 13.11 21.20 11.06
C VAL A 133 13.52 21.88 12.34
N ARG A 134 12.64 22.71 12.89
CA ARG A 134 12.87 23.26 14.21
C ARG A 134 12.90 22.11 15.22
N PRO A 135 13.89 22.04 16.12
CA PRO A 135 13.90 21.02 17.16
C PRO A 135 12.61 21.15 17.98
N ILE A 136 11.97 20.01 18.26
CA ILE A 136 10.78 19.97 19.10
C ILE A 136 11.23 20.32 20.52
N SER A 137 10.80 21.47 21.04
CA SER A 137 11.26 22.01 22.33
C SER A 137 10.76 21.18 23.51
N ARG A 138 9.57 20.58 23.40
CA ARG A 138 8.97 19.69 24.40
C ARG A 138 8.16 18.62 23.69
N CYS A 139 8.44 17.35 23.98
CA CYS A 139 7.71 16.21 23.45
C CYS A 139 7.33 15.29 24.61
N LEU A 140 6.07 14.90 24.69
CA LEU A 140 5.63 13.86 25.63
C LEU A 140 6.08 12.51 25.07
N LEU A 141 6.95 11.84 25.82
CA LEU A 141 7.47 10.53 25.43
C LEU A 141 6.86 9.45 26.32
N MET A 142 6.44 8.37 25.69
CA MET A 142 5.97 7.19 26.41
C MET A 142 7.17 6.39 26.92
N ASN A 143 7.12 6.01 28.20
CA ASN A 143 8.13 5.14 28.79
C ASN A 143 8.25 3.84 28.00
N ALA A 144 9.45 3.51 27.52
CA ALA A 144 9.65 2.35 26.64
C ALA A 144 9.12 1.02 27.20
N ARG A 145 9.23 0.77 28.51
CA ARG A 145 8.72 -0.48 29.12
C ARG A 145 7.20 -0.52 29.15
N ARG A 146 6.56 0.62 29.47
CA ARG A 146 5.09 0.75 29.46
C ARG A 146 4.54 0.72 28.04
N ALA A 147 5.26 1.31 27.10
CA ALA A 147 4.96 1.27 25.68
C ALA A 147 4.89 -0.16 25.14
N ASP A 148 5.88 -1.01 25.46
CA ASP A 148 5.86 -2.42 25.05
C ASP A 148 4.59 -3.14 25.48
N ILE A 149 4.20 -2.94 26.75
CA ILE A 149 3.05 -3.61 27.35
C ILE A 149 1.77 -3.08 26.69
N LEU A 150 1.67 -1.76 26.51
CA LEU A 150 0.55 -1.15 25.79
C LEU A 150 0.40 -1.74 24.39
N PHE A 151 1.47 -1.77 23.58
CA PHE A 151 1.39 -2.31 22.22
C PHE A 151 1.07 -3.80 22.17
N LEU A 152 1.55 -4.60 23.14
CA LEU A 152 1.16 -6.00 23.25
C LEU A 152 -0.32 -6.17 23.58
N PHE A 153 -0.86 -5.37 24.51
CA PHE A 153 -2.29 -5.36 24.82
C PHE A 153 -3.13 -4.86 23.65
N THR A 154 -2.68 -3.84 22.95
CA THR A 154 -3.30 -3.36 21.72
C THR A 154 -3.38 -4.46 20.67
N LEU A 155 -2.29 -5.18 20.44
CA LEU A 155 -2.26 -6.27 19.47
C LEU A 155 -3.17 -7.43 19.90
N ALA A 156 -3.16 -7.81 21.18
CA ALA A 156 -4.04 -8.85 21.71
C ALA A 156 -5.52 -8.46 21.63
N GLY A 157 -5.85 -7.23 22.02
CA GLY A 157 -7.22 -6.69 21.96
C GLY A 157 -7.72 -6.55 20.53
N GLY A 158 -6.86 -6.16 19.59
CA GLY A 158 -7.18 -6.09 18.18
C GLY A 158 -7.43 -7.46 17.55
N THR A 159 -6.58 -8.45 17.84
CA THR A 159 -6.81 -9.85 17.44
C THR A 159 -8.14 -10.37 18.01
N LEU A 160 -8.41 -10.13 19.30
CA LEU A 160 -9.65 -10.55 19.94
C LEU A 160 -10.87 -9.86 19.30
N LEU A 161 -10.78 -8.56 19.00
CA LEU A 161 -11.84 -7.83 18.33
C LEU A 161 -12.10 -8.41 16.93
N THR A 162 -11.04 -8.66 16.16
CA THR A 162 -11.15 -9.27 14.82
C THR A 162 -11.88 -10.60 14.90
N VAL A 163 -11.43 -11.50 15.78
CA VAL A 163 -12.07 -12.79 16.04
C VAL A 163 -13.53 -12.64 16.46
N ALA A 164 -13.81 -11.77 17.42
CA ALA A 164 -15.15 -11.58 17.96
C ALA A 164 -16.12 -11.01 16.92
N THR A 165 -15.63 -10.14 16.03
CA THR A 165 -16.43 -9.58 14.93
C THR A 165 -16.69 -10.61 13.84
N THR A 166 -15.71 -11.43 13.48
CA THR A 166 -15.89 -12.53 12.52
C THR A 166 -16.79 -13.64 13.08
N GLY A 167 -16.69 -13.93 14.38
CA GLY A 167 -17.53 -14.91 15.06
C GLY A 167 -18.91 -14.39 15.48
N ASN A 168 -19.24 -13.12 15.18
CA ASN A 168 -20.48 -12.46 15.59
C ASN A 168 -20.78 -12.58 17.11
N TRP A 169 -19.75 -12.41 17.95
CA TRP A 169 -19.88 -12.54 19.42
C TRP A 169 -20.59 -11.36 20.07
N PHE A 170 -20.68 -10.22 19.36
CA PHE A 170 -21.41 -9.04 19.79
C PHE A 170 -21.88 -8.26 18.57
N VAL A 171 -22.93 -7.45 18.76
CA VAL A 171 -23.46 -6.55 17.72
C VAL A 171 -23.10 -5.11 18.10
N LEU A 172 -22.37 -4.43 17.23
CA LEU A 172 -22.18 -2.98 17.31
C LEU A 172 -23.12 -2.30 16.30
N SER A 173 -23.62 -1.12 16.64
CA SER A 173 -24.41 -0.34 15.69
C SER A 173 -23.58 0.02 14.45
N GLU A 174 -24.25 0.11 13.30
CA GLU A 174 -23.64 0.42 12.00
C GLU A 174 -22.82 1.73 12.00
N GLY A 175 -23.17 2.68 12.87
CA GLY A 175 -22.42 3.93 13.03
C GLY A 175 -21.15 3.80 13.87
N VAL A 176 -21.13 2.89 14.86
CA VAL A 176 -20.03 2.73 15.83
C VAL A 176 -19.00 1.71 15.35
N TYR A 177 -19.44 0.60 14.75
CA TYR A 177 -18.55 -0.47 14.29
C TYR A 177 -17.39 0.04 13.41
N PRO A 178 -17.63 0.87 12.37
CA PRO A 178 -16.55 1.34 11.51
C PRO A 178 -15.53 2.21 12.24
N ILE A 179 -15.96 2.97 13.27
CA ILE A 179 -15.07 3.82 14.07
C ILE A 179 -14.17 2.96 14.95
N VAL A 180 -14.76 2.01 15.69
CA VAL A 180 -14.00 1.07 16.53
C VAL A 180 -13.02 0.28 15.68
N ARG A 181 -13.48 -0.25 14.53
CA ARG A 181 -12.63 -0.97 13.57
C ARG A 181 -11.49 -0.11 13.07
N ALA A 182 -11.73 1.14 12.67
CA ALA A 182 -10.70 2.03 12.15
C ALA A 182 -9.65 2.38 13.22
N ILE A 183 -10.06 2.64 14.46
CA ILE A 183 -9.16 2.90 15.58
C ILE A 183 -8.31 1.65 15.86
N THR A 184 -8.93 0.48 15.94
CA THR A 184 -8.24 -0.79 16.18
C THR A 184 -7.20 -1.07 15.10
N LEU A 185 -7.57 -0.97 13.82
CA LEU A 185 -6.64 -1.18 12.71
C LEU A 185 -5.44 -0.22 12.75
N ALA A 186 -5.67 1.06 13.07
CA ALA A 186 -4.60 2.04 13.20
C ALA A 186 -3.65 1.72 14.37
N LEU A 187 -4.22 1.31 15.51
CA LEU A 187 -3.47 0.93 16.69
C LEU A 187 -2.71 -0.39 16.50
N GLU A 188 -3.29 -1.37 15.81
CA GLU A 188 -2.63 -2.62 15.40
C GLU A 188 -1.45 -2.34 14.49
N ALA A 189 -1.64 -1.54 13.44
CA ALA A 189 -0.56 -1.17 12.54
C ALA A 189 0.59 -0.48 13.31
N LEU A 190 0.26 0.43 14.22
CA LEU A 190 1.25 1.08 15.10
C LEU A 190 1.95 0.06 16.01
N ALA A 191 1.21 -0.86 16.63
CA ALA A 191 1.76 -1.89 17.50
C ALA A 191 2.68 -2.85 16.73
N CYS A 192 2.27 -3.33 15.56
CA CYS A 192 3.08 -4.15 14.65
C CYS A 192 4.38 -3.44 14.26
N PHE A 193 4.31 -2.16 13.88
CA PHE A 193 5.48 -1.38 13.53
C PHE A 193 6.42 -1.20 14.74
N MET A 194 5.89 -0.77 15.89
CA MET A 194 6.67 -0.45 17.08
C MET A 194 7.31 -1.68 17.73
N LEU A 195 6.56 -2.77 17.87
CA LEU A 195 7.10 -4.03 18.39
C LEU A 195 8.06 -4.67 17.38
N GLY A 196 7.78 -4.58 16.09
CA GLY A 196 8.71 -4.97 15.02
C GLY A 196 10.03 -4.22 15.13
N PHE A 197 9.98 -2.89 15.24
CA PHE A 197 11.15 -2.02 15.42
C PHE A 197 11.97 -2.42 16.65
N ARG A 198 11.33 -2.58 17.80
CA ARG A 198 12.03 -2.92 19.05
C ARG A 198 12.56 -4.35 19.07
N SER A 199 11.88 -5.28 18.40
CA SER A 199 12.37 -6.64 18.16
C SER A 199 13.64 -6.61 17.30
N GLY A 200 13.62 -5.84 16.20
CA GLY A 200 14.76 -5.66 15.31
C GLY A 200 15.96 -4.97 15.96
N SER A 201 15.71 -3.98 16.82
CA SER A 201 16.76 -3.28 17.56
C SER A 201 17.27 -4.04 18.79
N GLY A 202 16.73 -5.24 19.09
CA GLY A 202 17.12 -6.03 20.27
C GLY A 202 16.72 -5.42 21.61
N GLN A 203 15.71 -4.55 21.65
CA GLN A 203 15.28 -3.83 22.86
C GLN A 203 14.15 -4.52 23.63
N LEU A 204 13.49 -5.52 23.04
CA LEU A 204 12.48 -6.34 23.71
C LEU A 204 13.13 -7.44 24.55
N THR A 205 12.55 -7.73 25.72
CA THR A 205 12.90 -8.93 26.48
C THR A 205 12.50 -10.18 25.69
N VAL A 206 13.15 -11.32 25.98
CA VAL A 206 12.86 -12.60 25.30
C VAL A 206 11.38 -12.96 25.38
N ALA A 207 10.79 -12.87 26.58
CA ALA A 207 9.37 -13.13 26.79
C ALA A 207 8.48 -12.23 25.92
N LYS A 208 8.68 -10.90 25.96
CA LYS A 208 7.90 -9.95 25.14
C LYS A 208 8.06 -10.19 23.64
N ASN A 209 9.27 -10.56 23.21
CA ASN A 209 9.54 -10.85 21.80
C ASN A 209 8.83 -12.12 21.33
N ILE A 210 8.77 -13.16 22.17
CA ILE A 210 7.98 -14.37 21.89
C ILE A 210 6.49 -14.03 21.87
N THR A 211 5.98 -13.31 22.88
CA THR A 211 4.58 -12.88 22.93
C THR A 211 4.19 -12.08 21.69
N PHE A 212 5.02 -11.12 21.27
CA PHE A 212 4.79 -10.36 20.04
C PHE A 212 4.66 -11.26 18.81
N LYS A 213 5.58 -12.21 18.62
CA LYS A 213 5.54 -13.12 17.47
C LYS A 213 4.31 -14.02 17.48
N VAL A 214 3.93 -14.54 18.64
CA VAL A 214 2.71 -15.36 18.79
C VAL A 214 1.47 -14.53 18.46
N LEU A 215 1.35 -13.32 19.00
CA LEU A 215 0.23 -12.42 18.72
C LEU A 215 0.19 -11.99 17.25
N LEU A 216 1.35 -11.75 16.63
CA LEU A 216 1.44 -11.43 15.21
C LEU A 216 0.92 -12.58 14.35
N VAL A 217 1.35 -13.82 14.63
CA VAL A 217 0.84 -15.01 13.92
C VAL A 217 -0.65 -15.20 14.16
N ALA A 218 -1.13 -15.02 15.40
CA ALA A 218 -2.54 -15.11 15.73
C ALA A 218 -3.37 -14.06 14.97
N LEU A 219 -2.88 -12.82 14.87
CA LEU A 219 -3.55 -11.76 14.09
C LEU A 219 -3.57 -12.09 12.59
N LEU A 220 -2.47 -12.62 12.04
CA LEU A 220 -2.43 -13.06 10.64
C LEU A 220 -3.47 -14.15 10.37
N ILE A 221 -3.55 -15.16 11.24
CA ILE A 221 -4.56 -16.23 11.14
C ILE A 221 -5.98 -15.67 11.27
N ALA A 222 -6.23 -14.80 12.26
CA ALA A 222 -7.53 -14.18 12.48
C ALA A 222 -7.99 -13.29 11.32
N SER A 223 -7.08 -12.83 10.46
CA SER A 223 -7.42 -12.04 9.28
C SER A 223 -7.77 -12.88 8.04
N LEU A 224 -7.44 -14.18 8.01
CA LEU A 224 -7.70 -15.07 6.87
C LEU A 224 -9.19 -15.27 6.55
N PRO A 225 -10.12 -15.37 7.53
CA PRO A 225 -11.54 -15.53 7.26
C PRO A 225 -12.14 -14.42 6.39
N SER A 226 -11.51 -13.23 6.33
CA SER A 226 -11.95 -12.18 5.40
C SER A 226 -11.80 -12.55 3.92
N LEU A 227 -11.03 -13.59 3.58
CA LEU A 227 -10.66 -14.00 2.21
C LEU A 227 -9.96 -12.87 1.41
N LEU A 228 -9.54 -11.81 2.10
CA LEU A 228 -8.80 -10.67 1.60
C LEU A 228 -7.35 -10.78 2.09
N LEU A 229 -6.52 -11.54 1.36
CA LEU A 229 -5.09 -11.75 1.71
C LEU A 229 -4.29 -10.45 1.91
N ILE A 230 -4.72 -9.35 1.29
CA ILE A 230 -4.11 -8.03 1.46
C ILE A 230 -4.06 -7.58 2.93
N ASN A 231 -5.04 -7.97 3.76
CA ASN A 231 -5.07 -7.62 5.19
C ASN A 231 -3.88 -8.27 5.92
N ALA A 232 -3.75 -9.60 5.80
CA ALA A 232 -2.64 -10.36 6.37
C ALA A 232 -1.28 -9.89 5.85
N MET A 233 -1.16 -9.68 4.54
CA MET A 233 0.07 -9.18 3.91
C MET A 233 0.46 -7.79 4.42
N SER A 234 -0.51 -6.88 4.62
CA SER A 234 -0.26 -5.54 5.13
C SER A 234 0.25 -5.58 6.57
N ILE A 235 -0.34 -6.41 7.43
CA ILE A 235 0.12 -6.63 8.81
C ILE A 235 1.56 -7.14 8.84
N ALA A 236 1.85 -8.18 8.05
CA ALA A 236 3.20 -8.74 7.92
C ALA A 236 4.20 -7.70 7.39
N GLY A 237 3.79 -6.92 6.37
CA GLY A 237 4.60 -5.87 5.76
C GLY A 237 4.96 -4.74 6.73
N VAL A 238 3.99 -4.27 7.53
CA VAL A 238 4.22 -3.23 8.55
C VAL A 238 5.15 -3.72 9.65
N ALA A 239 4.97 -4.96 10.12
CA ALA A 239 5.87 -5.57 11.11
C ALA A 239 7.29 -5.74 10.56
N ALA A 240 7.43 -6.21 9.31
CA ALA A 240 8.71 -6.37 8.63
C ALA A 240 9.42 -5.03 8.38
N LEU A 241 8.66 -3.98 8.04
CA LEU A 241 9.18 -2.63 7.90
C LEU A 241 9.73 -2.12 9.24
N GLY A 242 8.94 -2.23 10.31
CA GLY A 242 9.38 -1.89 11.67
C GLY A 242 10.68 -2.62 12.02
N PHE A 243 10.71 -3.95 11.88
CA PHE A 243 11.90 -4.76 12.13
C PHE A 243 13.11 -4.30 11.31
N THR A 244 12.93 -4.03 10.02
CA THR A 244 14.01 -3.59 9.13
C THR A 244 14.61 -2.26 9.59
N VAL A 245 13.75 -1.31 9.99
CA VAL A 245 14.18 -0.02 10.52
C VAL A 245 14.95 -0.19 11.83
N GLY A 246 14.49 -1.06 12.73
CA GLY A 246 15.15 -1.33 14.01
C GLY A 246 16.47 -2.10 13.89
N ALA A 247 16.49 -3.15 13.06
CA ALA A 247 17.65 -4.02 12.86
C ALA A 247 18.67 -3.46 11.86
N ARG A 248 18.29 -2.42 11.09
CA ARG A 248 19.05 -1.87 9.95
C ARG A 248 19.39 -2.90 8.87
N ARG A 249 18.62 -3.98 8.79
CA ARG A 249 18.75 -5.06 7.80
C ARG A 249 17.39 -5.69 7.53
N PHE A 250 17.16 -6.11 6.29
CA PHE A 250 15.92 -6.78 5.90
C PHE A 250 15.89 -8.24 6.38
N PRO A 251 14.75 -8.76 6.89
CA PRO A 251 14.63 -10.15 7.35
C PRO A 251 14.39 -11.13 6.20
N TRP A 252 15.39 -11.29 5.31
CA TRP A 252 15.27 -12.07 4.07
C TRP A 252 14.66 -13.46 4.23
N LYS A 253 15.10 -14.24 5.23
CA LYS A 253 14.59 -15.60 5.45
C LYS A 253 13.07 -15.61 5.69
N VAL A 254 12.60 -14.74 6.57
CA VAL A 254 11.17 -14.63 6.90
C VAL A 254 10.39 -14.02 5.73
N GLY A 255 10.98 -13.01 5.06
CA GLY A 255 10.37 -12.39 3.89
C GLY A 255 10.13 -13.38 2.74
N ILE A 256 11.12 -14.20 2.42
CA ILE A 256 10.99 -15.23 1.37
C ILE A 256 9.91 -16.24 1.75
N VAL A 257 9.91 -16.74 2.99
CA VAL A 257 8.88 -17.67 3.47
C VAL A 257 7.49 -17.04 3.39
N ALA A 258 7.33 -15.79 3.80
CA ALA A 258 6.05 -15.08 3.70
C ALA A 258 5.59 -14.93 2.25
N VAL A 259 6.48 -14.56 1.33
CA VAL A 259 6.17 -14.45 -0.11
C VAL A 259 5.74 -15.81 -0.67
N CYS A 260 6.43 -16.90 -0.33
CA CYS A 260 6.04 -18.24 -0.76
C CYS A 260 4.66 -18.64 -0.22
N ILE A 261 4.38 -18.39 1.07
CA ILE A 261 3.10 -18.72 1.70
C ILE A 261 1.96 -17.91 1.05
N PHE A 262 2.10 -16.58 0.96
CA PHE A 262 1.06 -15.74 0.37
C PHE A 262 0.88 -16.01 -1.12
N GLY A 263 1.97 -16.22 -1.86
CA GLY A 263 1.93 -16.60 -3.28
C GLY A 263 1.19 -17.92 -3.49
N PHE A 264 1.43 -18.92 -2.64
CA PHE A 264 0.70 -20.19 -2.67
C PHE A 264 -0.79 -20.00 -2.37
N LEU A 265 -1.15 -19.29 -1.29
CA LEU A 265 -2.55 -19.02 -0.94
C LEU A 265 -3.30 -18.19 -2.01
N HIS A 266 -2.58 -17.36 -2.76
CA HIS A 266 -3.17 -16.62 -3.87
C HIS A 266 -3.73 -17.53 -4.97
N LEU A 267 -3.17 -18.72 -5.17
CA LEU A 267 -3.62 -19.68 -6.18
C LEU A 267 -5.02 -20.22 -5.89
N GLY A 268 -5.38 -20.44 -4.62
CA GLY A 268 -6.71 -20.92 -4.23
C GLY A 268 -7.74 -19.82 -3.94
N LYS A 269 -7.37 -18.54 -4.08
CA LYS A 269 -8.17 -17.39 -3.61
C LYS A 269 -9.57 -17.33 -4.23
N SER A 270 -9.70 -17.53 -5.54
CA SER A 270 -10.99 -17.38 -6.23
C SER A 270 -11.96 -18.50 -5.87
N ALA A 271 -11.51 -19.76 -5.90
CA ALA A 271 -12.30 -20.91 -5.47
C ALA A 271 -12.70 -20.84 -3.97
N MET A 272 -11.82 -20.33 -3.10
CA MET A 272 -12.18 -20.11 -1.69
C MET A 272 -13.28 -19.07 -1.53
N ARG A 273 -13.26 -17.99 -2.32
CA ARG A 273 -14.31 -16.97 -2.30
C ARG A 273 -15.63 -17.49 -2.82
N GLU A 274 -15.61 -18.25 -3.90
CA GLU A 274 -16.82 -18.89 -4.42
C GLU A 274 -17.46 -19.83 -3.38
N ARG A 275 -16.63 -20.56 -2.63
CA ARG A 275 -17.12 -21.50 -1.62
C ARG A 275 -17.65 -20.83 -0.34
N TYR A 276 -17.04 -19.73 0.10
CA TYR A 276 -17.30 -19.15 1.42
C TYR A 276 -17.98 -17.77 1.39
N TRP A 277 -17.94 -17.02 0.27
CA TRP A 277 -18.75 -15.81 0.11
C TRP A 277 -20.11 -16.17 -0.50
N VAL A 278 -21.07 -16.46 0.37
CA VAL A 278 -22.48 -16.54 -0.02
C VAL A 278 -23.00 -15.11 -0.20
N LYS A 279 -23.64 -14.82 -1.34
CA LYS A 279 -24.31 -13.53 -1.54
C LYS A 279 -25.46 -13.41 -0.54
N ASP A 280 -25.57 -12.25 0.10
CA ASP A 280 -26.66 -11.85 1.01
C ASP A 280 -26.63 -12.39 2.45
N GLU A 281 -25.53 -13.03 2.88
CA GLU A 281 -25.33 -13.41 4.30
C GLU A 281 -24.05 -12.79 4.89
N ASP A 282 -24.15 -12.32 6.14
CA ASP A 282 -22.97 -11.95 6.92
C ASP A 282 -22.10 -13.18 7.11
N PHE A 283 -20.88 -13.15 6.57
CA PHE A 283 -19.93 -14.24 6.74
C PHE A 283 -19.51 -14.37 8.22
N VAL A 284 -20.10 -15.34 8.91
CA VAL A 284 -19.79 -15.66 10.31
C VAL A 284 -18.93 -16.92 10.36
N MET A 285 -17.80 -16.86 11.06
CA MET A 285 -16.92 -18.01 11.27
C MET A 285 -16.31 -18.00 12.67
N GLN A 286 -16.52 -19.09 13.41
CA GLN A 286 -15.97 -19.31 14.74
C GLN A 286 -14.49 -19.70 14.68
N PRO A 287 -13.68 -19.38 15.70
CA PRO A 287 -12.27 -19.77 15.75
C PRO A 287 -12.00 -21.27 15.61
N SER A 288 -12.96 -22.10 16.04
CA SER A 288 -12.88 -23.56 15.90
C SER A 288 -12.90 -24.03 14.45
N GLU A 289 -13.43 -23.23 13.53
CA GLU A 289 -13.57 -23.54 12.11
C GLU A 289 -12.36 -23.07 11.28
N TYR A 290 -11.48 -22.23 11.87
CA TYR A 290 -10.29 -21.73 11.17
C TYR A 290 -9.35 -22.84 10.67
N PRO A 291 -9.10 -23.93 11.44
CA PRO A 291 -8.30 -25.03 10.93
C PRO A 291 -8.89 -25.67 9.66
N GLU A 292 -10.22 -25.76 9.55
CA GLU A 292 -10.90 -26.29 8.37
C GLU A 292 -10.76 -25.33 7.19
N LEU A 293 -11.02 -24.03 7.39
CA LEU A 293 -10.79 -23.00 6.38
C LEU A 293 -9.37 -23.05 5.80
N ILE A 294 -8.36 -23.14 6.68
CA ILE A 294 -6.95 -23.21 6.26
C ILE A 294 -6.65 -24.52 5.52
N SER A 295 -7.17 -25.65 6.01
CA SER A 295 -7.03 -26.96 5.36
C SER A 295 -7.57 -26.93 3.94
N ASP A 296 -8.76 -26.36 3.75
CA ASP A 296 -9.41 -26.25 2.46
C ASP A 296 -8.68 -25.30 1.52
N TRP A 297 -8.21 -24.16 2.03
CA TRP A 297 -7.40 -23.24 1.24
C TRP A 297 -6.09 -23.89 0.76
N VAL A 298 -5.43 -24.66 1.62
CA VAL A 298 -4.20 -25.39 1.28
C VAL A 298 -4.48 -26.45 0.22
N LYS A 299 -5.54 -27.26 0.38
CA LYS A 299 -5.91 -28.30 -0.61
C LYS A 299 -6.22 -27.70 -1.98
N ILE A 300 -7.04 -26.66 -2.01
CA ILE A 300 -7.43 -25.98 -3.26
C ILE A 300 -6.20 -25.34 -3.92
N SER A 301 -5.36 -24.64 -3.14
CA SER A 301 -4.13 -24.04 -3.69
C SER A 301 -3.17 -25.10 -4.23
N ALA A 302 -3.04 -26.25 -3.56
CA ALA A 302 -2.21 -27.36 -4.02
C ALA A 302 -2.75 -27.98 -5.32
N ALA A 303 -4.07 -28.17 -5.43
CA ALA A 303 -4.70 -28.69 -6.65
C ALA A 303 -4.50 -27.74 -7.86
N ASN A 304 -4.48 -26.43 -7.60
CA ASN A 304 -4.21 -25.43 -8.64
C ASN A 304 -2.73 -25.40 -9.07
N VAL A 305 -1.79 -25.80 -8.21
CA VAL A 305 -0.37 -26.00 -8.59
C VAL A 305 -0.21 -27.20 -9.52
N THR A 306 -0.96 -28.29 -9.30
CA THR A 306 -0.84 -29.53 -10.08
C THR A 306 -1.67 -29.54 -11.37
N GLY A 307 -2.35 -28.43 -11.70
CA GLY A 307 -3.15 -28.29 -12.92
C GLY A 307 -4.42 -29.14 -12.95
N SER A 308 -4.91 -29.59 -11.80
CA SER A 308 -6.03 -30.56 -11.71
C SER A 308 -7.41 -29.90 -11.60
N ALA A 309 -7.47 -28.57 -11.49
CA ALA A 309 -8.72 -27.82 -11.43
C ALA A 309 -8.91 -27.01 -12.73
N VAL A 310 -9.97 -27.36 -13.46
CA VAL A 310 -10.51 -26.55 -14.55
C VAL A 310 -11.15 -25.31 -13.94
N GLN A 311 -10.57 -24.14 -14.18
CA GLN A 311 -11.28 -22.86 -14.06
C GLN A 311 -11.14 -22.12 -15.40
N GLU A 312 -12.18 -22.23 -16.20
CA GLU A 312 -12.54 -21.24 -17.21
C GLU A 312 -12.90 -19.92 -16.47
N ASP A 313 -12.46 -18.77 -17.01
CA ASP A 313 -12.87 -17.38 -16.70
C ASP A 313 -12.15 -16.46 -15.67
N GLU A 314 -11.14 -16.88 -14.90
CA GLU A 314 -10.21 -15.91 -14.25
C GLU A 314 -8.72 -16.18 -14.49
N ALA A 315 -8.38 -17.33 -15.09
CA ALA A 315 -7.00 -17.78 -15.27
C ALA A 315 -6.21 -17.04 -16.38
N GLY A 316 -6.86 -16.15 -17.13
CA GLY A 316 -6.25 -15.48 -18.29
C GLY A 316 -5.64 -14.10 -18.01
N GLN A 317 -6.10 -13.36 -16.99
CA GLN A 317 -5.60 -12.00 -16.76
C GLN A 317 -4.46 -12.01 -15.75
N SER A 318 -3.26 -11.65 -16.21
CA SER A 318 -2.07 -11.58 -15.36
C SER A 318 -2.29 -10.61 -14.18
N LEU A 319 -1.62 -10.83 -13.03
CA LEU A 319 -1.64 -9.87 -11.91
C LEU A 319 -1.27 -8.44 -12.34
N LEU A 320 -0.49 -8.32 -13.42
CA LEU A 320 -0.11 -7.07 -14.06
C LEU A 320 -1.29 -6.40 -14.77
N GLU A 321 -2.19 -7.18 -15.39
CA GLU A 321 -3.41 -6.66 -16.00
C GLU A 321 -4.40 -6.15 -14.95
N ARG A 322 -4.53 -6.89 -13.85
CA ARG A 322 -5.43 -6.49 -12.74
C ARG A 322 -4.95 -5.27 -11.97
N ALA A 323 -3.65 -4.99 -11.97
CA ALA A 323 -3.06 -3.83 -11.30
C ALA A 323 -2.89 -2.61 -12.23
N SER A 324 -3.25 -2.74 -13.51
CA SER A 324 -3.02 -1.71 -14.53
C SER A 324 -3.96 -0.52 -14.35
N LEU A 325 -3.41 0.62 -13.95
CA LEU A 325 -4.08 1.92 -13.99
C LEU A 325 -3.84 2.65 -15.32
N MET A 326 -2.87 2.19 -16.11
CA MET A 326 -2.55 2.74 -17.44
C MET A 326 -3.74 2.66 -18.39
N GLN A 327 -4.43 1.52 -18.44
CA GLN A 327 -5.60 1.36 -19.31
C GLN A 327 -6.70 2.37 -19.02
N LEU A 328 -6.94 2.67 -17.73
CA LEU A 328 -7.95 3.63 -17.31
C LEU A 328 -7.51 5.06 -17.64
N LEU A 329 -6.21 5.37 -17.48
CA LEU A 329 -5.69 6.67 -17.89
C LEU A 329 -5.86 6.89 -19.39
N LEU A 330 -5.51 5.90 -20.21
CA LEU A 330 -5.66 5.95 -21.67
C LEU A 330 -7.12 6.17 -22.07
N TYR A 331 -8.04 5.44 -21.45
CA TYR A 331 -9.47 5.57 -21.72
C TYR A 331 -9.98 6.97 -21.36
N VAL A 332 -9.66 7.44 -20.15
CA VAL A 332 -10.07 8.75 -19.64
C VAL A 332 -9.50 9.89 -20.51
N GLN A 333 -8.23 9.80 -20.93
CA GLN A 333 -7.59 10.79 -21.78
C GLN A 333 -8.11 10.78 -23.23
N LEU A 334 -8.50 9.60 -23.73
CA LEU A 334 -9.10 9.50 -25.06
C LEU A 334 -10.49 10.12 -25.10
N LEU A 335 -11.31 9.89 -24.06
CA LEU A 335 -12.68 10.37 -24.06
C LEU A 335 -12.83 11.82 -23.59
N THR A 336 -11.95 12.31 -22.73
CA THR A 336 -12.10 13.62 -22.08
C THR A 336 -11.15 14.65 -22.70
N PRO A 337 -11.63 15.83 -23.12
CA PRO A 337 -12.97 16.40 -22.87
C PRO A 337 -14.00 16.17 -23.98
N ASP A 338 -13.61 15.58 -25.11
CA ASP A 338 -14.37 15.68 -26.35
C ASP A 338 -15.66 14.83 -26.36
N SER A 339 -15.56 13.57 -25.91
CA SER A 339 -16.71 12.64 -25.84
C SER A 339 -17.38 12.66 -24.48
N VAL A 340 -16.59 12.84 -23.42
CA VAL A 340 -17.03 12.85 -22.03
C VAL A 340 -16.48 14.13 -21.39
N PRO A 341 -17.33 15.02 -20.85
CA PRO A 341 -16.87 16.27 -20.27
C PRO A 341 -16.08 16.02 -18.97
N TYR A 342 -15.24 16.99 -18.62
CA TYR A 342 -14.62 17.03 -17.30
C TYR A 342 -15.69 17.00 -16.19
N MET A 343 -15.41 16.27 -15.11
CA MET A 343 -16.29 16.18 -13.94
C MET A 343 -16.22 17.42 -13.04
N ASN A 344 -15.29 18.35 -13.29
CA ASN A 344 -15.21 19.66 -12.64
C ASN A 344 -15.24 19.63 -11.09
N GLY A 345 -14.73 18.56 -10.47
CA GLY A 345 -14.63 18.41 -9.03
C GLY A 345 -15.78 17.65 -8.37
N GLU A 346 -16.72 17.08 -9.13
CA GLU A 346 -17.84 16.30 -8.57
C GLU A 346 -17.38 15.17 -7.65
N THR A 347 -16.31 14.45 -8.02
CA THR A 347 -15.77 13.37 -7.19
C THR A 347 -15.06 13.90 -5.93
N TYR A 348 -14.68 15.17 -5.89
CA TYR A 348 -14.10 15.82 -4.72
C TYR A 348 -15.14 16.51 -3.84
N ALA A 349 -16.30 16.87 -4.38
CA ALA A 349 -17.39 17.51 -3.65
C ALA A 349 -17.94 16.63 -2.51
N ILE A 350 -17.76 15.31 -2.60
CA ILE A 350 -18.17 14.36 -1.55
C ILE A 350 -17.21 14.34 -0.34
N LEU A 351 -15.97 14.81 -0.47
CA LEU A 351 -14.94 14.69 0.57
C LEU A 351 -15.36 15.26 1.92
N PRO A 352 -16.00 16.46 2.02
CA PRO A 352 -16.46 16.97 3.31
C PRO A 352 -17.47 16.04 4.00
N SER A 353 -18.38 15.43 3.25
CA SER A 353 -19.36 14.49 3.80
C SER A 353 -18.70 13.21 4.32
N LEU A 354 -17.58 12.79 3.69
CA LEU A 354 -16.79 11.64 4.13
C LEU A 354 -16.07 11.88 5.46
N LEU A 355 -15.82 13.13 5.84
CA LEU A 355 -15.22 13.48 7.13
C LEU A 355 -16.20 13.41 8.30
N VAL A 356 -17.51 13.46 8.03
CA VAL A 356 -18.55 13.38 9.07
C VAL A 356 -18.83 11.91 9.41
N PRO A 357 -18.66 11.46 10.67
CA PRO A 357 -19.01 10.09 11.08
C PRO A 357 -20.50 9.76 10.90
N ARG A 358 -20.82 8.47 10.65
CA ARG A 358 -22.21 8.00 10.48
C ARG A 358 -23.10 8.23 11.71
N ILE A 359 -22.51 8.37 12.89
CA ILE A 359 -23.23 8.72 14.13
C ILE A 359 -23.87 10.12 14.02
N PHE A 360 -23.22 11.06 13.33
CA PHE A 360 -23.73 12.42 13.14
C PHE A 360 -24.50 12.58 11.82
N ASN A 361 -24.22 11.72 10.82
CA ASN A 361 -24.94 11.69 9.56
C ASN A 361 -25.27 10.23 9.17
N ALA A 362 -26.47 9.77 9.49
CA ALA A 362 -26.90 8.42 9.15
C ALA A 362 -26.91 8.18 7.62
N GLN A 363 -27.28 9.21 6.85
CA GLN A 363 -27.32 9.19 5.38
C GLN A 363 -25.96 9.54 4.74
N LYS A 364 -24.86 9.30 5.45
CA LYS A 364 -23.52 9.53 4.91
C LYS A 364 -23.32 8.72 3.62
N VAL A 365 -22.81 9.41 2.59
CA VAL A 365 -22.42 8.79 1.32
C VAL A 365 -21.42 7.66 1.53
N ALA A 366 -21.43 6.70 0.62
CA ALA A 366 -20.49 5.58 0.66
C ALA A 366 -19.04 6.08 0.54
N SER A 367 -18.10 5.42 1.23
CA SER A 367 -16.67 5.78 1.13
C SER A 367 -16.10 5.65 -0.28
N HIS A 368 -16.72 4.82 -1.11
CA HIS A 368 -16.33 4.56 -2.51
C HIS A 368 -17.12 5.39 -3.53
N GLU A 369 -17.96 6.33 -3.08
CA GLU A 369 -18.86 7.11 -3.94
C GLU A 369 -18.13 7.80 -5.09
N GLY A 370 -16.94 8.37 -4.85
CA GLY A 370 -16.16 9.03 -5.91
C GLY A 370 -15.77 8.07 -7.03
N THR A 371 -15.44 6.83 -6.67
CA THR A 371 -15.18 5.76 -7.63
C THR A 371 -16.45 5.32 -8.36
N PHE A 372 -17.61 5.30 -7.68
CA PHE A 372 -18.90 4.99 -8.32
C PHE A 372 -19.23 6.03 -9.39
N LEU A 373 -19.10 7.31 -9.04
CA LEU A 373 -19.33 8.42 -9.97
C LEU A 373 -18.44 8.30 -11.21
N LEU A 374 -17.16 7.98 -11.06
CA LEU A 374 -16.26 7.75 -12.21
C LEU A 374 -16.70 6.57 -13.09
N ASN A 375 -17.06 5.44 -12.48
CA ASN A 375 -17.49 4.27 -13.25
C ASN A 375 -18.76 4.53 -14.04
N ILE A 376 -19.71 5.26 -13.45
CA ILE A 376 -20.97 5.64 -14.09
C ILE A 376 -20.71 6.68 -15.19
N HIS A 377 -19.90 7.71 -14.90
CA HIS A 377 -19.57 8.81 -15.82
C HIS A 377 -18.92 8.32 -17.11
N TYR A 378 -18.05 7.32 -17.01
CA TYR A 378 -17.38 6.70 -18.15
C TYR A 378 -18.10 5.45 -18.69
N GLY A 379 -19.29 5.13 -18.18
CA GLY A 379 -20.11 4.02 -18.68
C GLY A 379 -19.55 2.62 -18.42
N PHE A 380 -18.60 2.46 -17.49
CA PHE A 380 -18.05 1.15 -17.13
C PHE A 380 -19.06 0.30 -16.35
N GLN A 381 -19.88 0.93 -15.50
CA GLN A 381 -20.79 0.23 -14.60
C GLN A 381 -22.07 1.05 -14.36
N THR A 382 -23.19 0.36 -14.13
CA THR A 382 -24.40 0.98 -13.57
C THR A 382 -24.24 1.17 -12.06
N ARG A 383 -25.15 1.95 -11.44
CA ARG A 383 -25.12 2.18 -9.99
C ARG A 383 -25.21 0.86 -9.22
N GLU A 384 -26.10 -0.04 -9.63
CA GLU A 384 -26.31 -1.33 -9.00
C GLU A 384 -25.07 -2.22 -9.10
N ALA A 385 -24.39 -2.19 -10.26
CA ALA A 385 -23.15 -2.94 -10.45
C ALA A 385 -22.03 -2.43 -9.53
N THR A 386 -21.94 -1.11 -9.31
CA THR A 386 -20.90 -0.51 -8.45
C THR A 386 -21.01 -0.91 -6.98
N GLU A 387 -22.19 -1.31 -6.51
CA GLU A 387 -22.40 -1.73 -5.11
C GLU A 387 -21.80 -3.11 -4.81
N THR A 388 -21.61 -3.94 -5.84
CA THR A 388 -21.05 -5.30 -5.68
C THR A 388 -19.55 -5.34 -5.98
N THR A 389 -19.11 -4.69 -7.05
CA THR A 389 -17.72 -4.63 -7.49
C THR A 389 -17.47 -3.29 -8.14
N THR A 390 -16.30 -2.69 -7.91
CA THR A 390 -15.99 -1.37 -8.46
C THR A 390 -14.61 -1.35 -9.08
N VAL A 391 -14.48 -0.75 -10.26
CA VAL A 391 -13.17 -0.51 -10.87
C VAL A 391 -12.51 0.69 -10.20
N GLY A 392 -11.36 0.48 -9.55
CA GLY A 392 -10.61 1.55 -8.90
C GLY A 392 -9.85 2.41 -9.92
N PHE A 393 -10.24 3.67 -10.09
CA PHE A 393 -9.59 4.59 -11.02
C PHE A 393 -8.21 5.06 -10.56
N GLY A 394 -7.99 5.17 -9.25
CA GLY A 394 -6.78 5.75 -8.69
C GLY A 394 -6.74 7.28 -8.81
N LEU A 395 -5.96 7.92 -7.92
CA LEU A 395 -5.98 9.37 -7.74
C LEU A 395 -5.58 10.15 -9.00
N LEU A 396 -4.59 9.64 -9.75
CA LEU A 396 -4.08 10.32 -10.95
C LEU A 396 -5.14 10.37 -12.06
N ASN A 397 -5.82 9.26 -12.32
CA ASN A 397 -6.84 9.17 -13.37
C ASN A 397 -8.06 9.99 -12.99
N GLU A 398 -8.48 9.95 -11.72
CA GLU A 398 -9.54 10.82 -11.19
C GLU A 398 -9.19 12.31 -11.31
N ALA A 399 -7.94 12.70 -11.05
CA ALA A 399 -7.51 14.08 -11.19
C ALA A 399 -7.58 14.56 -12.65
N PHE A 400 -7.24 13.70 -13.62
CA PHE A 400 -7.44 14.01 -15.03
C PHE A 400 -8.92 14.09 -15.40
N ALA A 401 -9.74 13.14 -14.95
CA ALA A 401 -11.18 13.14 -15.21
C ALA A 401 -11.87 14.42 -14.71
N ASN A 402 -11.39 15.00 -13.60
CA ASN A 402 -11.95 16.24 -13.07
C ASN A 402 -11.41 17.49 -13.74
N PHE A 403 -10.09 17.61 -13.95
CA PHE A 403 -9.45 18.88 -14.34
C PHE A 403 -8.31 18.72 -15.35
N GLY A 404 -8.23 17.59 -16.06
CA GLY A 404 -7.21 17.30 -17.05
C GLY A 404 -5.78 17.37 -16.50
N PHE A 405 -4.86 17.89 -17.30
CA PHE A 405 -3.44 18.02 -16.90
C PHE A 405 -3.24 18.94 -15.70
N ILE A 406 -4.10 19.96 -15.52
CA ILE A 406 -4.06 20.85 -14.34
C ILE A 406 -4.39 20.05 -13.08
N GLY A 407 -5.39 19.16 -13.15
CA GLY A 407 -5.72 18.24 -12.06
C GLY A 407 -4.55 17.35 -11.67
N ILE A 408 -3.89 16.73 -12.67
CA ILE A 408 -2.68 15.92 -12.44
C ILE A 408 -1.59 16.74 -11.75
N ALA A 409 -1.29 17.94 -12.25
CA ALA A 409 -0.27 18.80 -11.65
C ALA A 409 -0.63 19.25 -10.23
N GLY A 410 -1.90 19.60 -9.99
CA GLY A 410 -2.41 19.97 -8.67
C GLY A 410 -2.27 18.82 -7.66
N LEU A 411 -2.68 17.61 -8.05
CA LEU A 411 -2.50 16.42 -7.23
C LEU A 411 -1.02 16.15 -6.94
N ALA A 412 -0.13 16.30 -7.93
CA ALA A 412 1.31 16.13 -7.75
C ALA A 412 1.86 17.08 -6.67
N VAL A 413 1.44 18.34 -6.69
CA VAL A 413 1.82 19.34 -5.68
C VAL A 413 1.31 18.96 -4.29
N VAL A 414 0.04 18.55 -4.19
CA VAL A 414 -0.58 18.13 -2.92
C VAL A 414 0.15 16.92 -2.34
N MET A 415 0.37 15.87 -3.14
CA MET A 415 1.03 14.64 -2.70
C MET A 415 2.49 14.86 -2.35
N GLY A 416 3.26 15.54 -3.21
CA GLY A 416 4.65 15.89 -2.94
C GLY A 416 4.80 16.75 -1.67
N GLY A 417 3.91 17.73 -1.50
CA GLY A 417 3.85 18.58 -0.32
C GLY A 417 3.52 17.80 0.95
N PHE A 418 2.46 17.01 0.93
CA PHE A 418 2.01 16.20 2.07
C PHE A 418 3.09 15.24 2.55
N TYR A 419 3.62 14.39 1.66
CA TYR A 419 4.69 13.45 2.03
C TYR A 419 5.98 14.17 2.43
N GLY A 420 6.27 15.33 1.83
CA GLY A 420 7.39 16.18 2.22
C GLY A 420 7.24 16.71 3.65
N ILE A 421 6.04 17.15 4.04
CA ILE A 421 5.73 17.63 5.39
C ILE A 421 5.83 16.48 6.40
N VAL A 422 5.18 15.34 6.12
CA VAL A 422 5.18 14.19 7.03
C VAL A 422 6.60 13.64 7.22
N GLY A 423 7.32 13.41 6.12
CA GLY A 423 8.71 12.96 6.16
C GLY A 423 9.63 13.95 6.89
N ARG A 424 9.35 15.25 6.75
CA ARG A 424 10.04 16.30 7.50
C ARG A 424 9.78 16.20 9.01
N LEU A 425 8.52 16.14 9.43
CA LEU A 425 8.13 16.08 10.84
C LEU A 425 8.67 14.84 11.54
N ALA A 426 8.72 13.71 10.83
CA ALA A 426 9.25 12.44 11.35
C ALA A 426 10.75 12.48 11.71
N ARG A 427 11.52 13.50 11.26
CA ARG A 427 12.97 13.59 11.55
C ARG A 427 13.31 14.01 12.98
N THR A 428 12.42 14.76 13.62
CA THR A 428 12.69 15.38 14.93
C THR A 428 11.93 14.72 16.07
N ALA A 429 11.07 13.74 15.77
CA ALA A 429 10.30 13.05 16.79
C ALA A 429 11.13 11.90 17.39
N PRO A 430 11.50 11.96 18.69
CA PRO A 430 11.99 10.79 19.39
C PRO A 430 10.88 9.73 19.43
N ILE A 431 11.22 8.48 19.13
CA ILE A 431 10.22 7.40 18.95
C ILE A 431 9.67 6.93 20.31
N LEU A 432 10.52 6.76 21.32
CA LEU A 432 10.19 6.43 22.71
C LEU A 432 11.27 7.04 23.65
N SER A 433 10.96 7.18 24.95
CA SER A 433 11.89 7.71 25.96
C SER A 433 13.04 6.75 26.26
#